data_AF-A0A8S1ALW3-F1
#
_entry.id   AF-A0A8S1ALW3-F1
#
_cell.length_a   1.000
_cell.length_b   1.000
_cell.length_c   1.000
_cell.angle_alpha   90.00
_cell.angle_beta   90.00
_cell.angle_gamma   90.00
#
_symmetry.space_group_name_H-M   'P 1'
#
loop_
_entity.id
_entity.type
_entity.pdbx_description
1 polymer ?
#
loop_
_entity_poly.entity_id
_entity_poly.type
_entity_poly.pdbx_seq_one_letter_code
_entity_poly.pdbx_strand_id
1 'polypeptide(L)'
;MNAREHRQKRKQWKENSKVYRNKKAIAHRNLQRILDDTPPLSPISVVQQIREDVAARNRRQMRKRRAILYAKIVTLEKRMKNAVKLSEKYKKRYLRLKTQKTDSEAPATKVNALLKNVMYEPGHGKGAPDGVGGTLKRTADKVVAEGHDIVDLNSLKPILQSRCPSILLFEVTTADISLMDNLIKQSRTIPTFRGTQKIRQFVFFNNTLQCRRLSCIDCEEDCTHYHLGYFQQHQSNRFTKRRNKSPQKSMELDIMNDNHQLSLASCSRIQGHTGLFKENDTIDLENVGSTVGSDSDKIATIGDYVLMKWGTAKYPGEVLSVFEDGLMVRCMKV
;
A
#
# COMPACT_ATOMS: atom_id res chain seq x y z
N MET A 1 -15.76 -15.58 12.06
CA MET A 1 -17.02 -16.26 12.44
C MET A 1 -16.73 -17.15 13.62
N ASN A 2 -17.56 -17.07 14.66
CA ASN A 2 -17.39 -17.83 15.90
C ASN A 2 -17.88 -19.29 15.70
N ALA A 3 -17.33 -20.26 16.43
CA ALA A 3 -17.71 -21.68 16.36
C ALA A 3 -19.22 -21.90 16.57
N ARG A 4 -19.86 -21.05 17.39
CA ARG A 4 -21.31 -21.04 17.63
C ARG A 4 -22.12 -20.68 16.37
N GLU A 5 -21.63 -19.71 15.59
CA GLU A 5 -22.26 -19.30 14.32
C GLU A 5 -22.13 -20.40 13.25
N HIS A 6 -21.00 -21.09 13.20
CA HIS A 6 -20.82 -22.25 12.31
C HIS A 6 -21.78 -23.41 12.66
N ARG A 7 -22.13 -23.59 13.94
CA ARG A 7 -23.10 -24.60 14.37
C ARG A 7 -24.52 -24.25 13.94
N GLN A 8 -24.92 -22.98 14.09
CA GLN A 8 -26.24 -22.50 13.66
C GLN A 8 -26.42 -22.61 12.14
N LYS A 9 -25.41 -22.22 11.35
CA LYS A 9 -25.43 -22.36 9.89
C LYS A 9 -25.61 -23.81 9.45
N ARG A 10 -24.92 -24.76 10.10
CA ARG A 10 -25.08 -26.20 9.82
C ARG A 10 -26.47 -26.71 10.17
N LYS A 11 -27.07 -26.25 11.27
CA LYS A 11 -28.44 -26.62 11.64
C LYS A 11 -29.44 -26.13 10.58
N GLN A 12 -29.32 -24.87 10.18
CA GLN A 12 -30.20 -24.27 9.17
C GLN A 12 -30.04 -24.91 7.79
N TRP A 13 -28.82 -25.30 7.41
CA TRP A 13 -28.57 -26.06 6.18
C TRP A 13 -29.27 -27.43 6.19
N LYS A 14 -29.26 -28.14 7.33
CA LYS A 14 -29.96 -29.42 7.48
C LYS A 14 -31.48 -29.25 7.33
N GLU A 15 -32.06 -28.24 7.97
CA GLU A 15 -33.49 -27.91 7.86
C GLU A 15 -33.88 -27.57 6.42
N ASN A 16 -33.14 -26.65 5.78
CA ASN A 16 -33.39 -26.26 4.39
C ASN A 16 -33.26 -27.45 3.43
N SER A 17 -32.26 -28.33 3.65
CA SER A 17 -32.08 -29.55 2.85
C SER A 17 -33.25 -30.51 3.01
N LYS A 18 -33.79 -30.66 4.22
CA LYS A 18 -34.99 -31.49 4.48
C LYS A 18 -36.21 -30.94 3.75
N VAL A 19 -36.44 -29.63 3.82
CA VAL A 19 -37.54 -28.95 3.11
C VAL A 19 -37.42 -29.14 1.60
N TYR A 20 -36.22 -28.96 1.04
CA TYR A 20 -35.98 -29.15 -0.38
C TYR A 20 -36.29 -30.58 -0.84
N ARG A 21 -35.80 -31.60 -0.10
CA ARG A 21 -36.07 -33.01 -0.41
C ARG A 21 -37.57 -33.33 -0.34
N ASN A 22 -38.27 -32.83 0.68
CA ASN A 22 -39.71 -33.04 0.82
C ASN A 22 -40.49 -32.41 -0.34
N LYS A 23 -40.17 -31.16 -0.72
CA LYS A 23 -40.80 -30.51 -1.88
C LYS A 23 -40.59 -31.30 -3.16
N LYS A 24 -39.38 -31.81 -3.38
CA LYS A 24 -39.06 -32.63 -4.57
C LYS A 24 -39.86 -33.95 -4.57
N ALA A 25 -39.99 -34.61 -3.43
CA ALA A 25 -40.77 -35.85 -3.30
C ALA A 25 -42.26 -35.62 -3.56
N ILE A 26 -42.83 -34.51 -3.05
CA ILE A 26 -44.22 -34.11 -3.33
C ILE A 26 -44.41 -33.84 -4.81
N ALA A 27 -43.51 -33.07 -5.44
CA ALA A 27 -43.60 -32.79 -6.87
C ALA A 27 -43.55 -34.07 -7.72
N HIS A 28 -42.68 -35.02 -7.38
CA HIS A 28 -42.61 -36.31 -8.06
C HIS A 28 -43.90 -37.12 -7.88
N ARG A 29 -44.46 -37.15 -6.66
CA ARG A 29 -45.70 -37.87 -6.38
C ARG A 29 -46.90 -37.25 -7.12
N ASN A 30 -46.95 -35.92 -7.19
CA ASN A 30 -47.98 -35.21 -7.96
C ASN A 30 -47.82 -35.47 -9.47
N LEU A 31 -46.59 -35.48 -9.99
CA LEU A 31 -46.33 -35.82 -11.39
C LEU A 31 -46.76 -37.25 -11.70
N GLN A 32 -46.45 -38.20 -10.82
CA GLN A 32 -46.84 -39.60 -10.97
C GLN A 32 -48.37 -39.74 -11.01
N ARG A 33 -49.08 -39.07 -10.08
CA ARG A 33 -50.55 -39.06 -10.09
C ARG A 33 -51.12 -38.53 -11.39
N ILE A 34 -50.55 -37.43 -11.92
CA ILE A 34 -50.98 -36.88 -13.22
C ILE A 34 -50.75 -37.91 -14.35
N LEU A 35 -49.62 -38.60 -14.36
CA LEU A 35 -49.33 -39.63 -15.37
C LEU A 35 -50.26 -40.84 -15.26
N ASP A 36 -50.63 -41.24 -14.04
CA ASP A 36 -51.50 -42.39 -13.79
C ASP A 36 -52.99 -42.07 -14.11
N ASP A 37 -53.42 -40.81 -13.92
CA ASP A 37 -54.79 -40.34 -14.19
C ASP A 37 -55.01 -39.86 -15.64
N THR A 38 -53.95 -39.76 -16.46
CA THR A 38 -54.06 -39.31 -17.86
C THR A 38 -54.21 -40.52 -18.78
N PRO A 39 -55.30 -40.62 -19.57
CA PRO A 39 -55.44 -41.71 -20.54
C PRO A 39 -54.28 -41.73 -21.54
N PRO A 40 -53.90 -42.90 -22.07
CA PRO A 40 -52.78 -43.02 -23.00
C PRO A 40 -52.97 -42.09 -24.19
N LEU A 41 -51.95 -41.28 -24.48
CA LEU A 41 -51.93 -40.36 -25.61
C LEU A 41 -52.19 -41.14 -26.90
N SER A 42 -53.21 -40.73 -27.67
CA SER A 42 -53.43 -41.21 -29.03
C SER A 42 -52.14 -41.04 -29.84
N PRO A 43 -51.79 -41.98 -30.75
CA PRO A 43 -50.54 -41.92 -31.49
C PRO A 43 -50.42 -40.60 -32.26
N ILE A 44 -49.53 -39.74 -31.76
CA ILE A 44 -49.18 -38.47 -32.41
C ILE A 44 -48.39 -38.80 -33.67
N SER A 45 -48.73 -38.16 -34.80
CA SER A 45 -47.98 -38.29 -36.04
C SER A 45 -46.52 -37.90 -35.81
N VAL A 46 -45.58 -38.74 -36.25
CA VAL A 46 -44.11 -38.54 -36.12
C VAL A 46 -43.69 -37.14 -36.60
N VAL A 47 -44.39 -36.60 -37.60
CA VAL A 47 -44.15 -35.26 -38.15
C VAL A 47 -44.44 -34.14 -37.13
N GLN A 48 -45.45 -34.33 -36.28
CA GLN A 48 -45.88 -33.37 -35.27
C GLN A 48 -44.88 -33.35 -34.10
N GLN A 49 -44.40 -34.53 -33.68
CA GLN A 49 -43.39 -34.67 -32.63
C GLN A 49 -42.06 -34.02 -33.03
N ILE A 50 -41.60 -34.21 -34.27
CA ILE A 50 -40.39 -33.55 -34.80
C ILE A 50 -40.53 -32.01 -34.77
N ARG A 51 -41.69 -31.48 -35.14
CA ARG A 51 -41.95 -30.02 -35.12
C ARG A 51 -41.90 -29.47 -33.69
N GLU A 52 -42.47 -30.19 -32.73
CA GLU A 52 -42.46 -29.79 -31.32
C GLU A 52 -41.07 -29.84 -30.70
N ASP A 53 -40.27 -30.85 -31.03
CA ASP A 53 -38.88 -30.98 -30.57
C ASP A 53 -37.97 -29.90 -31.15
N VAL A 54 -38.14 -29.58 -32.44
CA VAL A 54 -37.42 -28.47 -33.08
C VAL A 54 -37.83 -27.13 -32.43
N ALA A 55 -39.12 -26.91 -32.18
CA ALA A 55 -39.60 -25.71 -31.50
C ALA A 55 -39.06 -25.63 -30.05
N ALA A 56 -39.02 -26.74 -29.32
CA ALA A 56 -38.47 -26.80 -27.97
C ALA A 56 -36.97 -26.49 -27.94
N ARG A 57 -36.21 -27.03 -28.91
CA ARG A 57 -34.78 -26.76 -29.10
C ARG A 57 -34.53 -25.28 -29.40
N ASN A 58 -35.32 -24.69 -30.30
CA ASN A 58 -35.23 -23.27 -30.66
C ASN A 58 -35.53 -22.36 -29.46
N ARG A 59 -36.58 -22.67 -28.68
CA ARG A 59 -36.88 -21.95 -27.42
C ARG A 59 -35.72 -22.01 -26.43
N ARG A 60 -35.10 -23.19 -26.25
CA ARG A 60 -33.94 -23.36 -25.36
C ARG A 60 -32.74 -22.56 -25.83
N GLN A 61 -32.46 -22.56 -27.14
CA GLN A 61 -31.37 -21.79 -27.72
C GLN A 61 -31.59 -20.28 -27.56
N MET A 62 -32.82 -19.80 -27.78
CA MET A 62 -33.18 -18.40 -27.57
C MET A 62 -33.03 -17.96 -26.11
N ARG A 63 -33.43 -18.80 -25.14
CA ARG A 63 -33.20 -18.52 -23.71
C ARG A 63 -31.70 -18.39 -23.39
N LYS A 64 -30.86 -19.30 -23.92
CA LYS A 64 -29.40 -19.23 -23.74
C LYS A 64 -28.82 -17.95 -24.34
N ARG A 65 -29.19 -17.61 -25.57
CA ARG A 65 -28.74 -16.39 -26.26
C ARG A 65 -29.14 -15.13 -25.47
N ARG A 66 -30.39 -15.04 -25.02
CA ARG A 66 -30.87 -13.94 -24.17
C ARG A 66 -30.06 -13.84 -22.87
N ALA A 67 -29.83 -14.95 -22.18
CA ALA A 67 -29.05 -14.96 -20.94
C ALA A 67 -27.61 -14.44 -21.14
N ILE A 68 -26.96 -14.83 -22.25
CA ILE A 68 -25.62 -14.34 -22.60
C ILE A 68 -25.64 -12.83 -22.87
N LEU A 69 -26.64 -12.34 -23.61
CA LEU A 69 -26.77 -10.92 -23.91
C LEU A 69 -26.99 -10.10 -22.64
N TYR A 70 -27.90 -10.51 -21.76
CA TYR A 70 -28.11 -9.82 -20.48
C TYR A 70 -26.86 -9.82 -19.60
N ALA A 71 -26.12 -10.93 -19.53
CA ALA A 71 -24.86 -10.98 -18.79
C ALA A 71 -23.81 -10.01 -19.35
N LYS A 72 -23.74 -9.87 -20.69
CA LYS A 72 -22.86 -8.90 -21.35
C LYS A 72 -23.27 -7.46 -21.03
N ILE A 73 -24.57 -7.14 -21.09
CA ILE A 73 -25.10 -5.80 -20.76
C ILE A 73 -24.68 -5.42 -19.34
N VAL A 74 -24.95 -6.28 -18.35
CA VAL A 74 -24.57 -6.03 -16.95
C VAL A 74 -23.06 -5.81 -16.78
N THR A 75 -22.25 -6.59 -17.50
CA THR A 75 -20.78 -6.45 -17.45
C THR A 75 -20.33 -5.12 -18.05
N LEU A 76 -20.91 -4.70 -19.18
CA LEU A 76 -20.60 -3.44 -19.83
C LEU A 76 -21.03 -2.24 -18.98
N GLU A 77 -22.22 -2.27 -18.39
CA GLU A 77 -22.68 -1.23 -17.46
C GLU A 77 -21.73 -1.08 -16.26
N LYS A 78 -21.24 -2.19 -15.70
CA LYS A 78 -20.27 -2.17 -14.61
C LYS A 78 -18.95 -1.53 -15.05
N ARG A 79 -18.46 -1.86 -16.25
CA ARG A 79 -17.25 -1.25 -16.81
C ARG A 79 -17.42 0.24 -17.04
N MET A 80 -18.56 0.67 -17.58
CA MET A 80 -18.90 2.07 -17.79
C MET A 80 -18.93 2.85 -16.46
N LYS A 81 -19.62 2.33 -15.44
CA LYS A 81 -19.64 2.94 -14.09
C LYS A 81 -18.24 3.06 -13.48
N ASN A 82 -17.39 2.06 -13.66
CA ASN A 82 -16.01 2.10 -13.18
C ASN A 82 -15.17 3.13 -13.94
N ALA A 83 -15.34 3.24 -15.25
CA ALA A 83 -14.66 4.23 -16.08
C ALA A 83 -15.03 5.66 -15.67
N VAL A 84 -16.31 5.93 -15.41
CA VAL A 84 -16.78 7.24 -14.91
C VAL A 84 -16.20 7.56 -13.54
N LYS A 85 -16.24 6.61 -12.58
CA LYS A 85 -15.61 6.80 -11.27
C LYS A 85 -14.11 7.10 -11.37
N LEU A 86 -13.44 6.41 -12.30
CA LEU A 86 -12.01 6.58 -12.51
C LEU A 86 -11.71 7.94 -13.14
N SER A 87 -12.49 8.38 -14.13
CA SER A 87 -12.33 9.70 -14.76
C SER A 87 -12.57 10.83 -13.76
N GLU A 88 -13.61 10.74 -12.92
CA GLU A 88 -13.84 11.71 -11.82
C GLU A 88 -12.68 11.73 -10.82
N LYS A 89 -12.15 10.56 -10.44
CA LYS A 89 -10.99 10.46 -9.55
C LYS A 89 -9.78 11.17 -10.16
N TYR A 90 -9.50 10.95 -11.43
CA TYR A 90 -8.39 11.61 -12.13
C TYR A 90 -8.63 13.12 -12.29
N LYS A 91 -9.85 13.55 -12.60
CA LYS A 91 -10.23 14.97 -12.64
C LYS A 91 -9.98 15.66 -11.29
N LYS A 92 -10.44 15.06 -10.19
CA LYS A 92 -10.19 15.58 -8.83
C LYS A 92 -8.70 15.61 -8.50
N ARG A 93 -7.95 14.57 -8.88
CA ARG A 93 -6.49 14.55 -8.68
C ARG A 93 -5.78 15.65 -9.46
N TYR A 94 -6.18 15.86 -10.72
CA TYR A 94 -5.66 16.92 -11.57
C TYR A 94 -5.93 18.30 -10.97
N LEU A 95 -7.16 18.56 -10.51
CA LEU A 95 -7.50 19.83 -9.85
C LEU A 95 -6.65 20.07 -8.60
N ARG A 96 -6.46 19.05 -7.74
CA ARG A 96 -5.59 19.15 -6.55
C ARG A 96 -4.12 19.43 -6.90
N LEU A 97 -3.61 18.82 -7.97
CA LEU A 97 -2.25 19.05 -8.45
C LEU A 97 -2.10 20.46 -9.06
N LYS A 98 -3.16 20.95 -9.72
CA LYS A 98 -3.20 22.32 -10.26
C LYS A 98 -3.19 23.35 -9.13
N THR A 99 -3.96 23.14 -8.05
CA THR A 99 -3.97 24.02 -6.87
C THR A 99 -2.72 23.89 -6.01
N GLN A 100 -2.04 22.72 -5.97
CA GLN A 100 -0.79 22.57 -5.21
C GLN A 100 0.39 23.38 -5.79
N LYS A 101 0.34 23.77 -7.07
CA LYS A 101 1.42 24.54 -7.70
C LYS A 101 1.41 26.03 -7.32
N THR A 102 0.36 26.53 -6.68
CA THR A 102 0.25 27.97 -6.37
C THR A 102 0.77 28.34 -4.98
N ASP A 103 0.86 27.38 -4.04
CA ASP A 103 1.08 27.71 -2.63
C ASP A 103 2.38 27.04 -2.11
N SER A 104 3.52 27.68 -2.36
CA SER A 104 4.83 27.28 -1.83
C SER A 104 4.93 27.34 -0.30
N GLU A 105 3.97 27.99 0.37
CA GLU A 105 3.96 28.18 1.82
C GLU A 105 2.94 27.33 2.59
N ALA A 106 2.16 26.49 1.89
CA ALA A 106 1.14 25.69 2.54
C ALA A 106 1.75 24.76 3.63
N PRO A 107 1.13 24.65 4.83
CA PRO A 107 1.64 23.81 5.92
C PRO A 107 1.90 22.37 5.50
N ALA A 108 1.06 21.82 4.62
CA ALA A 108 1.22 20.47 4.09
C ALA A 108 2.47 20.29 3.22
N THR A 109 2.92 21.32 2.51
CA THR A 109 4.14 21.29 1.68
C THR A 109 5.38 21.32 2.56
N LYS A 110 5.37 22.13 3.63
CA LYS A 110 6.43 22.16 4.66
C LYS A 110 6.51 20.84 5.42
N VAL A 111 5.37 20.26 5.82
CA VAL A 111 5.31 18.95 6.47
C VAL A 111 5.78 17.85 5.53
N ASN A 112 5.38 17.85 4.25
CA ASN A 112 5.86 16.87 3.28
C ASN A 112 7.35 17.01 2.97
N ALA A 113 7.91 18.23 2.94
CA ALA A 113 9.35 18.44 2.78
C ALA A 113 10.14 17.92 4.00
N LEU A 114 9.64 18.14 5.21
CA LEU A 114 10.18 17.56 6.44
C LEU A 114 10.07 16.02 6.44
N LEU A 115 8.92 15.47 6.04
CA LEU A 115 8.70 14.01 5.96
C LEU A 115 9.46 13.33 4.82
N LYS A 116 9.79 14.05 3.74
CA LYS A 116 10.63 13.52 2.64
C LYS A 116 12.04 13.14 3.13
N ASN A 117 12.50 13.78 4.21
CA ASN A 117 13.78 13.51 4.86
C ASN A 117 13.64 12.68 6.15
N VAL A 118 12.42 12.49 6.66
CA VAL A 118 12.14 11.68 7.87
C VAL A 118 11.40 10.41 7.46
N MET A 119 12.12 9.45 6.90
CA MET A 119 11.58 8.12 6.62
C MET A 119 11.72 7.17 7.82
N TYR A 120 11.22 7.55 9.00
CA TYR A 120 11.18 6.66 10.17
C TYR A 120 9.97 6.95 11.07
N GLU A 121 8.76 6.81 10.53
CA GLU A 121 7.61 6.54 11.41
C GLU A 121 7.64 5.07 11.85
N PRO A 122 7.61 4.77 13.16
CA PRO A 122 7.54 3.42 13.69
C PRO A 122 6.10 2.90 13.52
N GLY A 123 5.70 2.66 12.28
CA GLY A 123 4.44 2.01 11.93
C GLY A 123 4.73 0.61 11.39
N HIS A 124 4.35 -0.41 12.15
CA HIS A 124 4.29 -1.84 11.75
C HIS A 124 5.51 -2.74 11.96
N GLY A 125 6.48 -2.40 12.83
CA GLY A 125 7.55 -3.34 13.19
C GLY A 125 8.41 -3.80 12.01
N LYS A 126 8.34 -3.08 10.89
CA LYS A 126 9.16 -3.27 9.70
C LYS A 126 10.11 -2.08 9.64
N GLY A 127 11.38 -2.33 9.88
CA GLY A 127 12.41 -1.30 9.86
C GLY A 127 12.87 -0.98 8.45
N ALA A 128 13.62 0.11 8.28
CA ALA A 128 14.43 0.34 7.08
C ALA A 128 15.26 -0.88 6.61
N PRO A 129 15.85 -1.72 7.48
CA PRO A 129 16.54 -2.94 7.04
C PRO A 129 15.66 -3.90 6.23
N ASP A 130 14.35 -3.99 6.52
CA ASP A 130 13.42 -4.85 5.76
C ASP A 130 13.23 -4.35 4.33
N GLY A 131 13.30 -3.03 4.12
CA GLY A 131 13.22 -2.41 2.80
C GLY A 131 14.43 -2.74 1.92
N VAL A 132 15.63 -2.68 2.51
CA VAL A 132 16.89 -3.04 1.85
C VAL A 132 16.89 -4.54 1.52
N GLY A 133 16.59 -5.40 2.50
CA GLY A 133 16.51 -6.84 2.31
C GLY A 133 15.46 -7.24 1.26
N GLY A 134 14.28 -6.61 1.29
CA GLY A 134 13.24 -6.84 0.29
C GLY A 134 13.64 -6.41 -1.13
N THR A 135 14.47 -5.37 -1.25
CA THR A 135 14.97 -4.90 -2.55
C THR A 135 16.00 -5.86 -3.13
N LEU A 136 16.96 -6.33 -2.32
CA LEU A 136 17.92 -7.34 -2.73
C LEU A 136 17.23 -8.65 -3.14
N LYS A 137 16.26 -9.12 -2.33
CA LYS A 137 15.49 -10.33 -2.63
C LYS A 137 14.76 -10.22 -3.97
N ARG A 138 13.99 -9.16 -4.19
CA ARG A 138 13.25 -8.96 -5.46
C ARG A 138 14.18 -8.88 -6.66
N THR A 139 15.36 -8.30 -6.48
CA THR A 139 16.37 -8.22 -7.54
C THR A 139 16.91 -9.60 -7.89
N ALA A 140 17.22 -10.43 -6.89
CA ALA A 140 17.62 -11.82 -7.10
C ALA A 140 16.49 -12.64 -7.76
N ASP A 141 15.25 -12.54 -7.28
CA ASP A 141 14.10 -13.24 -7.86
C ASP A 141 13.91 -12.86 -9.35
N LYS A 142 14.13 -11.58 -9.69
CA LYS A 142 14.03 -11.10 -11.08
C LYS A 142 15.12 -11.69 -11.96
N VAL A 143 16.35 -11.77 -11.46
CA VAL A 143 17.48 -12.40 -12.18
C VAL A 143 17.19 -13.88 -12.47
N VAL A 144 16.65 -14.60 -11.49
CA VAL A 144 16.22 -15.99 -11.67
C VAL A 144 15.08 -16.10 -12.69
N ALA A 145 14.10 -15.20 -12.64
CA ALA A 145 13.00 -15.15 -13.60
C ALA A 145 13.46 -14.83 -15.04
N GLU A 146 14.59 -14.14 -15.20
CA GLU A 146 15.24 -13.88 -16.49
C GLU A 146 16.07 -15.09 -16.99
N GLY A 147 16.03 -16.23 -16.28
CA GLY A 147 16.69 -17.48 -16.67
C GLY A 147 18.15 -17.61 -16.23
N HIS A 148 18.63 -16.71 -15.37
CA HIS A 148 19.97 -16.81 -14.79
C HIS A 148 19.92 -17.62 -13.50
N ASP A 149 20.67 -18.71 -13.43
CA ASP A 149 20.75 -19.53 -12.22
C ASP A 149 21.71 -18.92 -11.19
N ILE A 150 21.35 -19.00 -9.91
CA ILE A 150 22.14 -18.47 -8.78
C ILE A 150 22.39 -19.63 -7.82
N VAL A 151 23.59 -20.19 -7.87
CA VAL A 151 23.94 -21.42 -7.16
C VAL A 151 24.62 -21.13 -5.82
N ASP A 152 25.40 -20.06 -5.74
CA ASP A 152 26.26 -19.76 -4.59
C ASP A 152 26.37 -18.25 -4.29
N LEU A 153 27.03 -17.92 -3.17
CA LEU A 153 27.23 -16.52 -2.77
C LEU A 153 28.13 -15.78 -3.76
N ASN A 154 29.11 -16.47 -4.36
CA ASN A 154 30.05 -15.89 -5.33
C ASN A 154 29.36 -15.47 -6.63
N SER A 155 28.32 -16.20 -7.06
CA SER A 155 27.47 -15.80 -8.17
C SER A 155 26.47 -14.71 -7.79
N LEU A 156 25.90 -14.76 -6.58
CA LEU A 156 24.90 -13.78 -6.14
C LEU A 156 25.46 -12.37 -5.92
N LYS A 157 26.60 -12.24 -5.25
CA LYS A 157 27.22 -10.95 -4.86
C LYS A 157 27.48 -10.00 -6.05
N PRO A 158 28.18 -10.40 -7.12
CA PRO A 158 28.45 -9.50 -8.26
C PRO A 158 27.17 -9.10 -8.98
N ILE A 159 26.19 -10.00 -9.08
CA ILE A 159 24.88 -9.72 -9.67
C ILE A 159 24.17 -8.63 -8.88
N LEU A 160 24.08 -8.77 -7.56
CA LEU A 160 23.43 -7.78 -6.72
C LEU A 160 24.17 -6.44 -6.73
N GLN A 161 25.50 -6.44 -6.70
CA GLN A 161 26.31 -5.21 -6.81
C GLN A 161 26.08 -4.48 -8.14
N SER A 162 26.00 -5.22 -9.26
CA SER A 162 25.73 -4.62 -10.58
C SER A 162 24.33 -4.01 -10.69
N ARG A 163 23.31 -4.65 -10.10
CA ARG A 163 21.91 -4.21 -10.21
C ARG A 163 21.47 -3.25 -9.10
N CYS A 164 22.22 -3.17 -8.00
CA CYS A 164 21.92 -2.31 -6.86
C CYS A 164 23.18 -1.55 -6.40
N PRO A 165 23.73 -0.63 -7.21
CA PRO A 165 25.00 0.04 -6.91
C PRO A 165 24.96 0.94 -5.66
N SER A 166 23.76 1.38 -5.25
CA SER A 166 23.57 2.17 -4.03
C SER A 166 23.61 1.35 -2.74
N ILE A 167 23.65 0.01 -2.82
CA ILE A 167 23.68 -0.88 -1.66
C ILE A 167 25.07 -1.51 -1.55
N LEU A 168 25.76 -1.23 -0.46
CA LEU A 168 27.05 -1.85 -0.15
C LEU A 168 26.83 -3.25 0.44
N LEU A 169 27.52 -4.24 -0.12
CA LEU A 169 27.42 -5.65 0.28
C LEU A 169 28.77 -6.11 0.84
N PHE A 170 28.76 -6.50 2.11
CA PHE A 170 29.90 -7.08 2.80
C PHE A 170 29.69 -8.58 2.96
N GLU A 171 30.73 -9.35 2.64
CA GLU A 171 30.75 -10.79 2.85
C GLU A 171 31.33 -11.08 4.23
N VAL A 172 30.67 -11.96 4.98
CA VAL A 172 31.07 -12.34 6.33
C VAL A 172 31.48 -13.80 6.30
N THR A 173 32.77 -14.05 6.51
CA THR A 173 33.34 -15.40 6.52
C THR A 173 33.24 -16.03 7.91
N THR A 174 33.43 -17.34 7.99
CA THR A 174 33.51 -18.06 9.28
C THR A 174 34.70 -17.61 10.13
N ALA A 175 35.79 -17.17 9.49
CA ALA A 175 36.92 -16.56 10.17
C ALA A 175 36.54 -15.22 10.82
N ASP A 176 35.76 -14.38 10.13
CA ASP A 176 35.27 -13.10 10.68
C ASP A 176 34.36 -13.32 11.88
N ILE A 177 33.46 -14.32 11.79
CA ILE A 177 32.58 -14.70 12.91
C ILE A 177 33.43 -15.14 14.11
N SER A 178 34.42 -16.00 13.87
CA SER A 178 35.31 -16.50 14.94
C SER A 178 36.15 -15.39 15.56
N LEU A 179 36.64 -14.45 14.74
CA LEU A 179 37.35 -13.26 15.20
C LEU A 179 36.46 -12.42 16.12
N MET A 180 35.22 -12.15 15.69
CA MET A 180 34.25 -11.38 16.48
C MET A 180 33.90 -12.09 17.78
N ASP A 181 33.70 -13.41 17.76
CA ASP A 181 33.46 -14.20 18.98
C ASP A 181 34.65 -14.14 19.95
N ASN A 182 35.88 -14.18 19.42
CA ASN A 182 37.07 -14.04 20.25
C ASN A 182 37.19 -12.64 20.85
N LEU A 183 36.88 -11.59 20.08
CA LEU A 183 36.83 -10.21 20.59
C LEU A 183 35.78 -10.07 21.70
N ILE A 184 34.60 -10.66 21.52
CA ILE A 184 33.52 -10.64 22.52
C ILE A 184 33.96 -11.39 23.78
N LYS A 185 34.57 -12.58 23.65
CA LYS A 185 35.09 -13.37 24.78
C LYS A 185 36.22 -12.66 25.53
N GLN A 186 37.09 -11.95 24.81
CA GLN A 186 38.16 -11.14 25.41
C GLN A 186 37.60 -9.91 26.12
N SER A 187 36.50 -9.35 25.64
CA SER A 187 35.78 -8.27 26.32
C SER A 187 35.01 -8.82 27.54
N ARG A 188 35.69 -8.94 28.68
CA ARG A 188 35.14 -9.47 29.94
C ARG A 188 33.88 -8.76 30.45
N THR A 189 33.53 -7.59 29.91
CA THR A 189 32.33 -6.83 30.28
C THR A 189 31.97 -5.85 29.15
N ILE A 190 31.10 -6.23 28.23
CA ILE A 190 30.41 -5.27 27.36
C ILE A 190 29.32 -4.62 28.23
N PRO A 191 29.41 -3.32 28.57
CA PRO A 191 28.40 -2.67 29.38
C PRO A 191 27.06 -2.68 28.64
N THR A 192 25.99 -3.13 29.29
CA THR A 192 24.65 -3.03 28.70
C THR A 192 24.18 -1.59 28.76
N PHE A 193 23.75 -1.06 27.62
CA PHE A 193 23.13 0.25 27.56
C PHE A 193 21.65 0.14 27.91
N ARG A 194 21.22 0.84 28.95
CA ARG A 194 19.79 0.87 29.28
C ARG A 194 19.07 1.76 28.27
N GLY A 195 18.00 1.23 27.68
CA GLY A 195 17.17 1.98 26.74
C GLY A 195 17.60 1.86 25.27
N THR A 196 18.25 0.76 24.87
CA THR A 196 18.54 0.45 23.46
C THR A 196 17.33 0.58 22.54
N GLN A 197 16.15 0.17 23.01
CA GLN A 197 14.88 0.32 22.27
C GLN A 197 14.46 1.77 22.00
N LYS A 198 15.00 2.73 22.77
CA LYS A 198 14.73 4.16 22.59
C LYS A 198 15.72 4.81 21.63
N ILE A 199 16.78 4.12 21.22
CA ILE A 199 17.79 4.66 20.32
C ILE A 199 17.24 4.68 18.90
N ARG A 200 17.38 5.81 18.21
CA ARG A 200 17.06 5.96 16.79
C ARG A 200 18.25 6.34 15.92
N GLN A 201 19.29 6.92 16.52
CA GLN A 201 20.53 7.28 15.82
C GLN A 201 21.72 6.96 16.71
N PHE A 202 22.74 6.37 16.10
CA PHE A 202 24.09 6.23 16.66
C PHE A 202 25.01 7.19 15.91
N VAL A 203 25.81 7.95 16.64
CA VAL A 203 26.87 8.80 16.07
C VAL A 203 28.17 8.37 16.72
N PHE A 204 29.14 7.97 15.91
CA PHE A 204 30.48 7.67 16.39
C PHE A 204 31.36 8.90 16.15
N PHE A 205 31.77 9.54 17.24
CA PHE A 205 32.56 10.77 17.20
C PHE A 205 33.59 10.74 18.34
N ASN A 206 34.85 11.10 18.04
CA ASN A 206 35.94 11.17 19.02
C ASN A 206 36.08 9.92 19.92
N ASN A 207 36.05 8.72 19.34
CA ASN A 207 36.08 7.44 20.08
C ASN A 207 34.95 7.26 21.11
N THR A 208 33.87 8.01 20.94
CA THR A 208 32.64 7.87 21.72
C THR A 208 31.50 7.49 20.80
N LEU A 209 30.74 6.48 21.20
CA LEU A 209 29.50 6.11 20.54
C LEU A 209 28.35 6.80 21.27
N GLN A 210 27.84 7.88 20.67
CA GLN A 210 26.71 8.63 21.19
C GLN A 210 25.39 8.00 20.73
N CYS A 211 24.50 7.76 21.69
CA CYS A 211 23.16 7.23 21.46
C CYS A 211 22.13 8.36 21.54
N ARG A 212 21.29 8.53 20.51
CA ARG A 212 20.25 9.58 20.45
C ARG A 212 18.86 8.97 20.31
N ARG A 213 17.87 9.60 20.96
CA ARG A 213 16.44 9.20 20.94
C ARG A 213 15.75 9.54 19.63
N LEU A 214 16.20 10.59 18.94
CA LEU A 214 15.71 11.03 17.62
C LEU A 214 16.92 11.45 16.79
N SER A 215 16.78 11.42 15.47
CA SER A 215 17.82 11.88 14.55
C SER A 215 17.91 13.40 14.58
N CYS A 216 19.12 13.95 14.75
CA CYS A 216 19.38 15.37 14.58
C CYS A 216 20.22 15.55 13.31
N ILE A 217 19.75 16.42 12.39
CA ILE A 217 20.38 16.69 11.09
C ILE A 217 21.05 18.07 11.10
N ASP A 218 20.60 18.97 11.98
CA ASP A 218 21.09 20.36 12.04
C ASP A 218 22.42 20.51 12.79
N CYS A 219 22.88 19.45 13.46
CA CYS A 219 24.12 19.48 14.24
C CYS A 219 25.11 18.48 13.64
N GLU A 220 26.28 18.98 13.24
CA GLU A 220 27.35 18.18 12.64
C GLU A 220 28.15 17.38 13.69
N GLU A 221 28.14 17.80 14.97
CA GLU A 221 28.99 17.24 16.04
C GLU A 221 28.20 16.80 17.30
N ASP A 222 28.83 16.89 18.50
CA ASP A 222 28.33 16.56 19.85
C ASP A 222 27.02 17.29 20.17
N CYS A 223 25.95 16.77 19.59
CA CYS A 223 24.62 17.32 19.69
C CYS A 223 24.00 16.90 21.02
N THR A 224 23.52 17.87 21.79
CA THR A 224 22.76 17.62 23.03
C THR A 224 21.29 17.33 22.76
N HIS A 225 20.80 17.58 21.53
CA HIS A 225 19.42 17.30 21.16
C HIS A 225 19.15 15.80 21.19
N TYR A 226 18.10 15.43 21.92
CA TYR A 226 17.62 14.06 22.05
C TYR A 226 18.68 13.09 22.59
N HIS A 227 19.66 13.58 23.34
CA HIS A 227 20.72 12.78 23.95
C HIS A 227 20.16 11.69 24.86
N LEU A 228 20.67 10.45 24.71
CA LEU A 228 20.28 9.30 25.54
C LEU A 228 21.45 8.73 26.36
N GLY A 229 22.69 8.90 25.89
CA GLY A 229 23.91 8.51 26.59
C GLY A 229 25.12 8.37 25.66
N TYR A 230 26.29 8.08 26.24
CA TYR A 230 27.53 7.81 25.52
C TYR A 230 28.09 6.44 25.91
N PHE A 231 28.79 5.81 24.99
CA PHE A 231 29.75 4.73 25.23
C PHE A 231 31.15 5.24 24.94
N GLN A 232 32.03 5.26 25.95
CA GLN A 232 33.44 5.58 25.79
C GLN A 232 34.27 4.31 25.83
N GLN A 233 35.23 4.20 24.91
CA GLN A 233 36.22 3.13 24.91
C GLN A 233 37.37 3.53 25.88
N HIS A 234 37.45 2.82 27.02
CA HIS A 234 38.37 2.99 28.18
C HIS A 234 37.94 4.09 29.19
N GLN A 235 37.86 3.85 30.51
CA GLN A 235 38.80 3.11 31.36
C GLN A 235 38.12 2.17 32.39
N SER A 236 38.91 1.18 32.80
CA SER A 236 38.76 0.35 34.01
C SER A 236 38.10 1.03 35.21
N ASN A 237 37.24 0.27 35.90
CA ASN A 237 36.94 0.34 37.34
C ASN A 237 37.01 1.72 38.01
N ARG A 238 35.85 2.34 38.21
CA ARG A 238 35.42 2.89 39.51
C ARG A 238 33.95 3.32 39.41
N PHE A 239 33.05 2.42 39.78
CA PHE A 239 31.69 2.82 40.20
C PHE A 239 31.82 3.62 41.51
N THR A 240 32.11 4.91 41.43
CA THR A 240 31.86 5.81 42.56
C THR A 240 30.35 5.93 42.69
N LYS A 241 29.78 5.15 43.62
CA LYS A 241 28.45 5.40 44.20
C LYS A 241 28.44 6.83 44.76
N ARG A 242 27.96 7.80 43.99
CA ARG A 242 27.39 9.01 44.59
C ARG A 242 26.02 8.64 45.13
N ARG A 243 26.01 8.24 46.41
CA ARG A 243 24.83 8.29 47.27
C ARG A 243 24.37 9.74 47.32
N ASN A 244 23.30 10.07 46.62
CA ASN A 244 22.52 11.24 46.99
C ASN A 244 21.70 10.85 48.23
N LYS A 245 22.18 11.30 49.39
CA LYS A 245 21.39 11.45 50.61
C LYS A 245 20.31 12.49 50.31
N SER A 246 19.05 12.13 50.47
CA SER A 246 17.99 13.08 50.83
C SER A 246 17.38 12.65 52.17
N PRO A 247 16.88 13.60 52.97
CA PRO A 247 16.72 13.44 54.41
C PRO A 247 15.48 12.64 54.79
N GLN A 248 15.58 11.95 55.93
CA GLN A 248 14.48 11.28 56.61
C GLN A 248 13.34 12.25 56.92
N LYS A 249 12.10 11.81 56.73
CA LYS A 249 10.99 12.21 57.60
C LYS A 249 10.11 10.99 57.90
N SER A 250 9.84 10.88 59.20
CA SER A 250 9.19 9.89 60.06
C SER A 250 8.02 9.04 59.54
N MET A 251 7.99 7.84 60.12
CA MET A 251 6.92 6.84 60.20
C MET A 251 5.57 7.40 60.66
N GLU A 252 4.48 6.80 60.16
CA GLU A 252 3.44 6.20 61.01
C GLU A 252 2.69 5.11 60.21
N LEU A 253 2.42 3.99 60.87
CA LEU A 253 1.68 2.83 60.37
C LEU A 253 0.18 3.13 60.37
N ASP A 254 -0.59 2.46 59.50
CA ASP A 254 -1.78 1.73 59.94
C ASP A 254 -2.19 0.61 58.97
N ILE A 255 -2.78 -0.42 59.56
CA ILE A 255 -3.11 -1.73 59.03
C ILE A 255 -4.58 -1.75 58.57
N MET A 256 -4.87 -2.46 57.47
CA MET A 256 -6.04 -3.33 57.19
C MET A 256 -6.67 -3.18 55.80
N ASN A 257 -6.58 -4.29 55.05
CA ASN A 257 -7.67 -5.02 54.37
C ASN A 257 -8.94 -4.26 53.94
N ASP A 258 -9.27 -4.26 52.65
CA ASP A 258 -10.37 -5.10 52.14
C ASP A 258 -10.63 -4.97 50.62
N ASN A 259 -11.18 -6.05 50.09
CA ASN A 259 -11.76 -6.22 48.76
C ASN A 259 -12.76 -5.11 48.41
N HIS A 260 -12.80 -4.69 47.14
CA HIS A 260 -14.06 -4.69 46.39
C HIS A 260 -13.88 -4.61 44.87
N GLN A 261 -14.57 -5.52 44.19
CA GLN A 261 -14.99 -5.43 42.80
C GLN A 261 -15.92 -4.22 42.59
N LEU A 262 -15.86 -3.60 41.41
CA LEU A 262 -16.98 -3.37 40.47
C LEU A 262 -16.58 -2.30 39.43
N SER A 263 -16.62 -2.68 38.16
CA SER A 263 -17.55 -2.16 37.13
C SER A 263 -17.26 -0.73 36.68
N LEU A 264 -16.95 -0.57 35.38
CA LEU A 264 -17.34 0.63 34.65
C LEU A 264 -17.88 0.22 33.28
N ALA A 265 -19.10 0.69 33.09
CA ALA A 265 -19.97 0.48 31.96
C ALA A 265 -19.68 1.49 30.84
N SER A 266 -20.22 1.19 29.65
CA SER A 266 -20.84 2.10 28.67
C SER A 266 -20.13 3.43 28.34
N CYS A 267 -19.99 3.78 27.06
CA CYS A 267 -21.11 4.25 26.24
C CYS A 267 -20.65 4.66 24.83
N SER A 268 -21.64 4.94 24.01
CA SER A 268 -21.69 4.95 22.56
C SER A 268 -21.59 6.34 21.91
N ARG A 269 -21.20 6.34 20.62
CA ARG A 269 -21.82 7.04 19.45
C ARG A 269 -22.13 8.57 19.55
N ILE A 270 -21.66 9.32 18.53
CA ILE A 270 -22.41 10.27 17.63
C ILE A 270 -21.36 10.89 16.66
N GLN A 271 -21.36 10.61 15.34
CA GLN A 271 -21.91 11.41 14.21
C GLN A 271 -21.59 12.92 14.31
N GLY A 272 -20.84 13.55 13.41
CA GLY A 272 -21.23 13.84 12.03
C GLY A 272 -21.59 15.32 11.91
N HIS A 273 -20.72 16.15 11.33
CA HIS A 273 -21.05 17.53 10.96
C HIS A 273 -20.62 17.79 9.51
N THR A 274 -21.64 18.01 8.67
CA THR A 274 -21.57 18.59 7.34
C THR A 274 -21.65 20.11 7.45
N GLY A 275 -20.72 20.83 6.83
CA GLY A 275 -20.78 22.29 6.65
C GLY A 275 -20.97 22.63 5.17
N LEU A 276 -22.14 23.18 4.84
CA LEU A 276 -22.42 23.94 3.62
C LEU A 276 -21.68 25.28 3.68
N PHE A 277 -21.15 25.74 2.54
CA PHE A 277 -21.00 27.17 2.24
C PHE A 277 -21.38 27.41 0.78
N LYS A 278 -22.16 28.46 0.55
CA LYS A 278 -22.56 29.05 -0.74
C LYS A 278 -21.86 30.40 -0.93
N GLU A 279 -21.99 30.91 -2.16
CA GLU A 279 -21.73 32.27 -2.68
C GLU A 279 -20.28 32.50 -3.12
N ASN A 280 -20.02 32.57 -4.42
CA ASN A 280 -20.23 33.67 -5.40
C ASN A 280 -18.96 34.52 -5.45
N ASP A 281 -18.33 34.57 -6.62
CA ASP A 281 -17.74 35.79 -7.19
C ASP A 281 -17.25 35.50 -8.61
N THR A 282 -17.95 36.12 -9.56
CA THR A 282 -17.48 36.53 -10.90
C THR A 282 -16.37 37.57 -10.75
N ILE A 283 -15.40 37.60 -11.68
CA ILE A 283 -14.79 38.81 -12.29
C ILE A 283 -13.73 38.37 -13.34
N ASP A 284 -14.06 38.74 -14.57
CA ASP A 284 -13.27 39.31 -15.67
C ASP A 284 -12.09 38.59 -16.35
N LEU A 285 -12.30 38.38 -17.66
CA LEU A 285 -11.29 38.29 -18.69
C LEU A 285 -10.63 39.67 -18.83
N GLU A 286 -9.31 39.72 -18.66
CA GLU A 286 -8.50 40.70 -19.37
C GLU A 286 -7.51 40.01 -20.31
N ASN A 287 -7.57 40.55 -21.52
CA ASN A 287 -6.92 40.15 -22.75
C ASN A 287 -5.73 41.09 -22.93
N VAL A 288 -4.50 40.57 -22.97
CA VAL A 288 -3.32 41.36 -23.38
C VAL A 288 -2.46 40.54 -24.34
N GLY A 289 -2.68 40.79 -25.64
CA GLY A 289 -1.66 41.38 -26.50
C GLY A 289 -0.40 40.57 -26.81
N SER A 290 -0.48 39.84 -27.92
CA SER A 290 0.45 39.82 -29.08
C SER A 290 1.93 40.17 -28.92
N THR A 291 2.79 39.29 -29.45
CA THR A 291 3.82 39.67 -30.44
C THR A 291 4.03 38.53 -31.43
N VAL A 292 3.78 38.83 -32.70
CA VAL A 292 3.98 37.98 -33.89
C VAL A 292 5.40 38.21 -34.38
N GLY A 293 6.14 37.13 -34.62
CA GLY A 293 7.41 37.12 -35.34
C GLY A 293 7.37 35.95 -36.32
N SER A 294 7.16 36.28 -37.59
CA SER A 294 7.05 35.38 -38.73
C SER A 294 8.38 34.71 -39.05
N ASP A 295 8.42 33.39 -38.95
CA ASP A 295 9.38 32.53 -39.63
C ASP A 295 8.59 31.37 -40.24
N SER A 296 8.77 31.16 -41.54
CA SER A 296 8.11 30.17 -42.40
C SER A 296 7.63 28.91 -41.66
N ASP A 297 6.33 28.61 -41.76
CA ASP A 297 5.68 27.42 -41.19
C ASP A 297 6.25 26.12 -41.80
N LYS A 298 7.42 25.72 -41.31
CA LYS A 298 7.87 24.34 -41.45
C LYS A 298 7.02 23.52 -40.50
N ILE A 299 5.94 22.96 -41.03
CA ILE A 299 5.10 21.99 -40.33
C ILE A 299 6.01 20.81 -39.99
N ALA A 300 6.38 20.70 -38.72
CA ALA A 300 7.22 19.61 -38.25
C ALA A 300 6.55 18.27 -38.55
N THR A 301 7.32 17.33 -39.07
CA THR A 301 6.87 15.97 -39.40
C THR A 301 7.17 15.01 -38.26
N ILE A 302 6.51 13.85 -38.25
CA ILE A 302 6.77 12.81 -37.25
C ILE A 302 8.22 12.33 -37.41
N GLY A 303 8.98 12.36 -36.31
CA GLY A 303 10.42 12.04 -36.28
C GLY A 303 11.34 13.26 -36.26
N ASP A 304 10.82 14.47 -36.48
CA ASP A 304 11.66 15.68 -36.40
C ASP A 304 12.07 15.98 -34.95
N TYR A 305 13.30 16.47 -34.81
CA TYR A 305 13.81 16.97 -33.52
C TYR A 305 13.46 18.44 -33.36
N VAL A 306 12.73 18.75 -32.29
CA VAL A 306 12.22 20.08 -32.00
C VAL A 306 12.62 20.52 -30.60
N LEU A 307 12.78 21.83 -30.42
CA LEU A 307 13.05 22.44 -29.12
C LEU A 307 11.73 22.98 -28.55
N MET A 308 11.16 22.26 -27.58
CA MET A 308 9.92 22.68 -26.93
C MET A 308 10.18 23.69 -25.81
N LYS A 309 9.38 24.74 -25.74
CA LYS A 309 9.37 25.67 -24.61
C LYS A 309 8.25 25.28 -23.65
N TRP A 310 8.60 24.98 -22.41
CA TRP A 310 7.63 24.73 -21.34
C TRP A 310 7.89 25.70 -20.19
N GLY A 311 7.04 26.74 -20.10
CA GLY A 311 7.28 27.88 -19.21
C GLY A 311 8.47 28.72 -19.71
N THR A 312 9.49 28.89 -18.88
CA THR A 312 10.74 29.61 -19.22
C THR A 312 11.86 28.68 -19.70
N ALA A 313 11.73 27.36 -19.48
CA ALA A 313 12.73 26.38 -19.85
C ALA A 313 12.51 25.83 -21.27
N LYS A 314 13.62 25.44 -21.92
CA LYS A 314 13.64 24.82 -23.25
C LYS A 314 14.13 23.38 -23.13
N TYR A 315 13.45 22.45 -23.79
CA TYR A 315 13.79 21.03 -23.76
C TYR A 315 13.90 20.46 -25.17
N PRO A 316 14.94 19.66 -25.48
CA PRO A 316 15.00 18.93 -26.74
C PRO A 316 14.02 17.76 -26.73
N GLY A 317 13.34 17.53 -27.85
CA GLY A 317 12.43 16.40 -27.98
C GLY A 317 12.20 15.99 -29.44
N GLU A 318 11.61 14.82 -29.60
CA GLU A 318 11.30 14.20 -30.90
C GLU A 318 9.78 14.19 -31.13
N VAL A 319 9.31 14.63 -32.30
CA VAL A 319 7.87 14.67 -32.64
C VAL A 319 7.34 13.25 -32.83
N LEU A 320 6.34 12.87 -32.03
CA LEU A 320 5.67 11.58 -32.12
C LEU A 320 4.40 11.64 -32.97
N SER A 321 3.65 12.74 -32.90
CA SER A 321 2.44 12.94 -33.70
C SER A 321 2.12 14.41 -33.90
N VAL A 322 1.50 14.73 -35.03
CA VAL A 322 1.06 16.07 -35.42
C VAL A 322 -0.47 16.13 -35.35
N PHE A 323 -1.01 17.19 -34.75
CA PHE A 323 -2.44 17.50 -34.69
C PHE A 323 -2.70 18.89 -35.27
N GLU A 324 -3.96 19.21 -35.59
CA GLU A 324 -4.36 20.53 -36.10
C GLU A 324 -3.95 21.67 -35.14
N ASP A 325 -4.00 21.42 -33.83
CA ASP A 325 -3.72 22.41 -32.79
C ASP A 325 -2.36 22.24 -32.08
N GLY A 326 -1.47 21.36 -32.58
CA GLY A 326 -0.13 21.23 -32.01
C GLY A 326 0.59 19.90 -32.23
N LEU A 327 1.72 19.73 -31.53
CA LEU A 327 2.61 18.57 -31.66
C LEU A 327 2.70 17.79 -30.34
N MET A 328 2.64 16.46 -30.42
CA MET A 328 3.04 15.59 -29.31
C MET A 328 4.51 15.24 -29.47
N VAL A 329 5.30 15.55 -28.45
CA VAL A 329 6.75 15.43 -28.52
C VAL A 329 7.26 14.63 -27.31
N ARG A 330 8.16 13.69 -27.56
CA ARG A 330 8.88 12.94 -26.52
C ARG A 330 10.05 13.78 -26.03
N CYS A 331 9.99 14.22 -24.77
CA CYS A 331 11.11 14.91 -24.13
C CYS A 331 12.30 13.94 -23.96
N MET A 332 13.47 14.33 -24.47
CA MET A 332 14.70 13.61 -24.23
C MET A 332 15.27 14.07 -22.89
N LYS A 333 15.57 13.14 -21.99
CA LYS A 333 16.23 13.47 -20.72
C LYS A 333 17.60 14.07 -21.03
N VAL A 334 17.81 15.30 -20.58
CA VAL A 334 19.14 15.91 -20.44
C VAL A 334 19.83 15.30 -19.23
#